data_AF-A0A4Q5ATS3-F1
#
_entry.id   AF-A0A4Q5ATS3-F1
#
_cell.length_a   1.000
_cell.length_b   1.000
_cell.length_c   1.000
_cell.angle_alpha   90.00
_cell.angle_beta   90.00
_cell.angle_gamma   90.00
#
_symmetry.space_group_name_H-M   'P 1'
#
loop_
_entity.id
_entity.type
_entity.pdbx_description
1 polymer ?
#
loop_
_entity_poly.entity_id
_entity_poly.type
_entity_poly.pdbx_seq_one_letter_code
_entity_poly.pdbx_strand_id
1 'polypeptide(L)' 'MVAESESEPDGLTGGVYYGLHLEQPDEEMVTVIVRLPKATGDSLNQQARRYHISRSEYIRRRLAPAGQ' A
#
# COMPACT_ATOMS: atom_id res chain seq x y z
N MET A 1 47.80 -4.25 14.72
CA MET A 1 46.39 -4.50 14.36
C MET A 1 45.63 -3.24 14.70
N VAL A 2 45.11 -2.56 13.69
CA VAL A 2 44.22 -1.40 13.86
C VAL A 2 42.82 -1.96 13.66
N ALA A 3 41.93 -1.79 14.64
CA ALA A 3 40.53 -2.18 14.49
C ALA A 3 39.89 -1.24 13.47
N GLU A 4 39.36 -1.79 12.38
CA GLU A 4 38.63 -1.04 11.37
C GLU A 4 37.38 -0.40 12.02
N SER A 5 37.04 0.81 11.60
CA SER A 5 36.11 1.71 12.29
C SER A 5 34.64 1.31 12.05
N GLU A 6 33.85 1.12 13.10
CA GLU A 6 32.39 0.86 13.03
C GLU A 6 31.57 2.01 12.40
N SER A 7 32.19 3.15 12.08
CA SER A 7 31.54 4.27 11.40
C SER A 7 31.72 4.26 9.89
N GLU A 8 32.35 3.24 9.32
CA GLU A 8 32.47 3.08 7.87
C GLU A 8 31.40 2.11 7.34
N PRO A 9 30.44 2.57 6.52
CA PRO A 9 29.45 1.69 5.94
C PRO A 9 30.08 0.87 4.81
N ASP A 10 30.43 -0.38 5.09
CA ASP A 10 30.72 -1.37 4.04
C ASP A 10 29.38 -1.92 3.50
N GLY A 11 28.76 -1.13 2.62
CA GLY A 11 27.35 -1.21 2.24
C GLY A 11 27.01 -2.15 1.08
N LEU A 12 27.85 -3.14 0.78
CA LEU A 12 27.51 -4.24 -0.14
C LEU A 12 26.40 -5.17 0.43
N THR A 13 25.89 -4.89 1.64
CA THR A 13 24.91 -5.72 2.35
C THR A 13 23.88 -4.87 3.12
N GLY A 14 23.00 -4.17 2.38
CA GLY A 14 21.75 -3.63 2.92
C GLY A 14 20.57 -4.52 2.53
N GLY A 15 19.96 -5.23 3.48
CA GLY A 15 18.79 -6.07 3.25
C GLY A 15 17.54 -5.25 2.93
N VAL A 16 16.93 -5.49 1.76
CA VAL A 16 15.73 -4.78 1.32
C VAL A 16 14.49 -5.43 1.94
N TYR A 17 13.92 -4.80 2.97
CA TYR A 17 12.62 -5.16 3.55
C TYR A 17 11.48 -4.49 2.75
N TYR A 18 10.56 -5.27 2.20
CA TYR A 18 9.26 -4.74 1.77
C TYR A 18 8.36 -4.62 3.01
N GLY A 19 7.90 -3.39 3.32
CA GLY A 19 7.35 -2.95 4.60
C GLY A 19 6.17 -3.73 5.23
N LEU A 20 6.17 -3.65 6.57
CA LEU A 20 5.35 -4.23 7.65
C LEU A 20 3.82 -4.04 7.59
N HIS A 21 3.10 -4.88 8.35
CA HIS A 21 1.72 -4.66 8.80
C HIS A 21 1.55 -3.25 9.36
N LEU A 22 0.78 -2.44 8.63
CA LEU A 22 0.44 -1.08 9.02
C LEU A 22 -0.59 -1.17 10.14
N GLU A 23 -0.27 -0.62 11.31
CA GLU A 23 -1.26 -0.23 12.31
C GLU A 23 -2.46 0.37 11.58
N GLN A 24 -3.68 -0.04 11.95
CA GLN A 24 -4.85 0.62 11.36
C GLN A 24 -4.77 2.08 11.80
N PRO A 25 -4.62 3.02 10.85
CA PRO A 25 -4.35 4.40 11.20
C PRO A 25 -5.54 4.93 12.00
N ASP A 26 -5.27 5.67 13.07
CA ASP A 26 -6.25 6.46 13.84
C ASP A 26 -6.70 7.68 13.00
N GLU A 27 -6.87 7.48 11.70
CA GLU A 27 -7.24 8.53 10.74
C GLU A 27 -8.75 8.62 10.66
N GLU A 28 -9.25 9.85 10.77
CA GLU A 28 -10.65 10.14 10.62
C GLU A 28 -11.10 9.83 9.18
N MET A 29 -12.03 8.88 9.06
CA MET A 29 -12.51 8.41 7.76
C MET A 29 -13.76 9.19 7.35
N VAL A 30 -13.74 9.73 6.13
CA VAL A 30 -14.91 10.39 5.53
C VAL A 30 -15.68 9.46 4.60
N THR A 31 -17.01 9.63 4.53
CA THR A 31 -17.87 8.86 3.60
C THR A 31 -18.00 9.59 2.26
N VAL A 32 -17.75 8.86 1.17
CA VAL A 32 -17.91 9.37 -0.20
C VAL A 32 -19.00 8.58 -0.92
N ILE A 33 -19.92 9.29 -1.58
CA ILE A 33 -20.97 8.70 -2.42
C ILE A 33 -20.69 9.08 -3.88
N VAL A 34 -20.59 8.08 -4.75
CA VAL A 34 -20.37 8.26 -6.20
C VAL A 34 -21.41 7.50 -7.01
N ARG A 35 -21.75 8.04 -8.18
CA ARG A 35 -22.59 7.37 -9.17
C ARG A 35 -21.73 6.90 -10.33
N LEU A 36 -21.85 5.61 -10.64
CA LEU A 36 -21.06 4.93 -11.66
C LEU A 36 -22.01 4.08 -12.52
N PRO A 37 -21.68 3.82 -13.80
CA PRO A 37 -22.39 2.82 -14.58
C PRO A 37 -22.29 1.43 -13.93
N LYS A 38 -23.36 0.63 -14.04
CA LYS A 38 -23.42 -0.71 -13.44
C LYS A 38 -22.26 -1.60 -13.85
N ALA A 39 -21.92 -1.61 -15.15
CA ALA A 39 -20.80 -2.38 -15.70
C ALA A 39 -19.47 -2.05 -15.02
N THR A 40 -19.23 -0.78 -14.70
CA THR A 40 -18.03 -0.35 -13.96
C THR A 40 -18.05 -0.86 -12.53
N GLY A 41 -19.21 -0.80 -11.86
CA GLY A 41 -19.40 -1.34 -10.51
C GLY A 41 -19.14 -2.85 -10.43
N ASP A 42 -19.65 -3.62 -11.41
CA ASP A 42 -19.42 -5.06 -11.50
C ASP A 42 -17.95 -5.40 -11.79
N SER A 43 -17.31 -4.65 -12.68
CA SER A 43 -15.87 -4.79 -12.96
C SER A 43 -15.01 -4.52 -11.71
N LEU A 44 -15.31 -3.47 -10.95
CA LEU A 44 -14.62 -3.18 -9.67
C LEU A 44 -14.81 -4.31 -8.66
N ASN A 45 -16.01 -4.89 -8.58
CA ASN A 45 -16.30 -5.99 -7.68
C ASN A 45 -15.51 -7.25 -8.05
N GLN A 46 -15.45 -7.59 -9.33
CA GLN A 46 -14.65 -8.72 -9.82
C GLN A 46 -13.15 -8.50 -9.54
N GLN A 47 -12.64 -7.29 -9.75
CA GLN A 47 -11.25 -6.96 -9.48
C GLN A 47 -10.93 -7.04 -7.99
N ALA A 48 -11.76 -6.48 -7.12
CA ALA A 48 -11.57 -6.58 -5.67
C ALA A 48 -11.54 -8.04 -5.19
N ARG A 49 -12.42 -8.90 -5.75
CA ARG A 49 -12.44 -10.34 -5.45
C ARG A 49 -11.13 -11.04 -5.81
N ARG A 50 -10.43 -10.65 -6.88
CA ARG A 50 -9.12 -11.22 -7.25
C ARG A 50 -8.04 -10.94 -6.21
N TYR A 51 -8.15 -9.82 -5.50
CA TYR A 51 -7.21 -9.43 -4.46
C TYR A 51 -7.68 -9.82 -3.06
N HIS A 52 -8.82 -10.52 -2.93
CA HIS A 52 -9.42 -10.88 -1.64
C HIS A 52 -9.62 -9.67 -0.69
N ILE A 53 -9.86 -8.48 -1.25
CA ILE A 53 -10.15 -7.26 -0.49
C ILE A 53 -11.56 -6.76 -0.76
N SER A 54 -12.04 -5.87 0.12
CA SER A 54 -13.33 -5.23 -0.10
C SER A 54 -13.30 -4.30 -1.32
N ARG A 55 -14.46 -4.06 -1.91
CA ARG A 55 -14.59 -3.13 -3.03
C ARG A 55 -14.12 -1.72 -2.67
N SER A 56 -14.43 -1.24 -1.47
CA SER A 56 -13.99 0.08 -0.98
C SER A 56 -12.48 0.15 -0.79
N GLU A 57 -11.85 -0.92 -0.28
CA GLU A 57 -10.40 -1.00 -0.16
C GLU A 57 -9.72 -1.00 -1.53
N TYR A 58 -10.26 -1.76 -2.48
CA TYR A 58 -9.77 -1.76 -3.86
C TYR A 58 -9.86 -0.37 -4.51
N ILE A 59 -10.97 0.34 -4.29
CA ILE A 59 -11.15 1.71 -4.77
C ILE A 59 -10.15 2.66 -4.11
N ARG A 60 -9.98 2.61 -2.78
CA ARG A 60 -9.00 3.45 -2.07
C ARG A 60 -7.60 3.31 -2.65
N ARG A 61 -7.13 2.07 -2.81
CA ARG A 61 -5.80 1.77 -3.37
C ARG A 61 -5.60 2.25 -4.80
N ARG A 62 -6.68 2.36 -5.58
CA ARG A 62 -6.64 2.83 -6.97
C ARG A 62 -6.75 4.36 -7.10
N LEU A 63 -7.35 5.01 -6.11
CA LEU A 63 -7.41 6.47 -5.99
C LEU A 63 -6.18 7.05 -5.32
N ALA A 64 -5.43 6.25 -4.57
CA ALA A 64 -4.14 6.65 -4.03
C ALA A 64 -3.18 6.96 -5.20
N PRO A 65 -2.51 8.13 -5.22
CA PRO A 65 -1.50 8.43 -6.22
C PRO A 65 -0.38 7.38 -6.14
N ALA A 66 0.04 6.85 -7.29
CA ALA A 66 1.25 6.02 -7.37
C ALA A 66 2.40 6.85 -6.80
N GLY A 67 3.10 6.29 -5.81
CA GLY A 67 4.02 7.00 -4.92
C GLY A 67 4.97 7.97 -5.63
N GLN A 68 5.15 9.10 -4.96
CA GLN A 68 6.09 10.20 -5.21
C GLN A 68 7.55 9.75 -5.25
#